data_AF-A0AAV5PGI5-F1
#
_entry.id   AF-A0AAV5PGI5-F1
#
_cell.length_a   1.000
_cell.length_b   1.000
_cell.length_c   1.000
_cell.angle_alpha   90.00
_cell.angle_beta   90.00
_cell.angle_gamma   90.00
#
_symmetry.space_group_name_H-M   'P 1'
#
loop_
_entity.id
_entity.type
_entity.pdbx_description
1 polymer ?
#
loop_
_entity_poly.entity_id
_entity_poly.type
_entity_poly.pdbx_seq_one_letter_code
_entity_poly.pdbx_strand_id
1 'polypeptide(L)'
;MVKFHFVDKVYEQLALKDKQVDTAIYSEVLPDPPLSQAIKIAKQMKKFAPDTIIAIGGGSALDVSKIARYIYEYSLDQEDGWLDIYDNVSELIKELQQKFVDIRKRIVKFKHETRTSLVMTRSLKAPS
;
A
#
# COMPACT_ATOMS: atom_id res chain seq x y z
N MET A 1 3.56 4.18 18.41
CA MET A 1 2.13 4.30 18.81
C MET A 1 1.32 3.25 18.05
N VAL A 2 1.50 1.97 18.35
CA VAL A 2 0.51 0.94 18.01
C VAL A 2 -0.43 0.95 19.22
N LYS A 3 -1.61 1.56 19.12
CA LYS A 3 -2.64 1.36 20.14
C LYS A 3 -3.31 0.02 19.81
N PHE A 4 -2.76 -1.01 20.44
CA PHE A 4 -2.95 -2.45 20.30
C PHE A 4 -4.35 -2.93 20.70
N HIS A 5 -5.35 -2.80 19.83
CA HIS A 5 -6.56 -3.64 19.91
C HIS A 5 -7.09 -3.99 18.51
N PHE A 6 -6.88 -3.14 17.50
CA PHE A 6 -7.38 -3.41 16.14
C PHE A 6 -6.51 -4.42 15.38
N VAL A 7 -5.19 -4.33 15.54
CA VAL A 7 -4.25 -5.27 14.91
C VAL A 7 -4.44 -6.66 15.52
N ASP A 8 -4.63 -6.74 16.83
CA ASP A 8 -4.86 -8.00 17.54
C ASP A 8 -6.15 -8.68 17.09
N LYS A 9 -7.24 -7.92 16.89
CA LYS A 9 -8.47 -8.44 16.27
C LYS A 9 -8.24 -9.02 14.88
N VAL A 10 -7.40 -8.39 14.06
CA VAL A 10 -7.06 -8.96 12.75
C VAL A 10 -6.31 -10.28 12.92
N TYR A 11 -5.36 -10.34 13.85
CA TYR A 11 -4.64 -11.58 14.17
C TYR A 11 -5.56 -12.69 14.66
N GLU A 12 -6.50 -12.39 15.56
CA GLU A 12 -7.50 -13.34 16.03
C GLU A 12 -8.30 -13.91 14.87
N GLN A 13 -8.76 -13.07 13.93
CA GLN A 13 -9.51 -13.54 12.77
C GLN A 13 -8.66 -14.35 11.80
N LEU A 14 -7.39 -14.00 11.62
CA LEU A 14 -6.48 -14.77 10.77
C LEU A 14 -6.14 -16.13 11.39
N ALA A 15 -6.07 -16.22 12.72
CA ALA A 15 -5.82 -17.46 13.45
C ALA A 15 -6.99 -18.47 13.37
N LEU A 16 -8.20 -18.02 13.04
CA LEU A 16 -9.36 -18.90 12.82
C LEU A 16 -9.31 -19.64 11.48
N LYS A 17 -8.38 -19.29 10.57
CA LYS A 17 -8.24 -20.03 9.31
C LYS A 17 -7.51 -21.36 9.55
N ASP A 18 -8.01 -22.41 8.90
CA ASP A 18 -7.37 -23.74 8.90
C ASP A 18 -5.96 -23.73 8.27
N LYS A 19 -5.68 -22.74 7.41
CA LYS A 19 -4.38 -22.56 6.78
C LYS A 19 -3.58 -21.48 7.51
N GLN A 20 -2.33 -21.80 7.83
CA GLN A 20 -1.38 -20.83 8.39
C GLN A 20 -1.22 -19.64 7.44
N VAL A 21 -1.36 -18.44 7.98
CA VAL A 21 -1.19 -17.17 7.26
C VAL A 21 0.08 -16.51 7.76
N ASP A 22 1.07 -16.36 6.87
CA ASP A 22 2.25 -15.57 7.17
C ASP A 22 1.89 -14.08 7.21
N THR A 23 2.44 -13.34 8.16
CA THR A 23 2.12 -11.92 8.34
C THR A 23 3.37 -11.09 8.57
N ALA A 24 3.36 -9.87 8.05
CA ALA A 24 4.38 -8.86 8.31
C ALA A 24 3.69 -7.53 8.62
N ILE A 25 4.17 -6.82 9.64
CA ILE A 25 3.61 -5.52 10.06
C ILE A 25 4.56 -4.39 9.66
N TYR A 26 4.00 -3.35 9.06
CA TYR A 26 4.65 -2.04 8.94
C TYR A 26 3.87 -1.00 9.73
N SER A 27 4.50 -0.40 10.74
CA SER A 27 3.84 0.56 11.66
C SER A 27 4.46 1.97 11.63
N GLU A 28 5.53 2.18 10.89
CA GLU A 28 6.25 3.45 10.78
C GLU A 28 5.64 4.34 9.70
N VAL A 29 4.34 4.65 9.79
CA VAL A 29 3.67 5.59 8.88
C VAL A 29 3.69 6.99 9.48
N LEU A 30 4.15 7.97 8.69
CA LEU A 30 4.22 9.37 9.12
C LEU A 30 2.89 10.07 8.85
N PRO A 31 2.51 11.09 9.65
CA PRO A 31 1.50 12.05 9.24
C PRO A 31 1.95 12.73 7.94
N ASP A 32 1.09 12.73 6.92
CA ASP A 32 1.40 13.18 5.55
C ASP A 32 2.60 12.45 4.92
N PRO A 33 2.38 11.21 4.44
CA PRO A 33 3.46 10.30 4.06
C PRO A 33 4.16 10.75 2.77
N PRO A 34 5.49 10.94 2.77
CA PRO A 34 6.23 11.26 1.55
C PRO A 34 6.32 10.04 0.61
N LEU A 35 6.61 10.28 -0.67
CA LEU A 35 6.80 9.20 -1.66
C LEU A 35 7.88 8.18 -1.22
N SER A 36 8.95 8.64 -0.57
CA SER A 36 9.99 7.78 -0.04
C SER A 36 9.47 6.73 0.95
N GLN A 37 8.41 7.04 1.70
CA GLN A 37 7.77 6.10 2.62
C GLN A 37 6.97 5.04 1.85
N ALA A 38 6.24 5.43 0.81
CA ALA A 38 5.56 4.47 -0.06
C ALA A 38 6.55 3.52 -0.77
N ILE A 39 7.70 4.04 -1.23
CA ILE A 39 8.79 3.23 -1.79
C ILE A 39 9.33 2.23 -0.75
N LYS A 40 9.58 2.67 0.48
CA LYS A 40 10.05 1.79 1.56
C LYS A 40 9.07 0.65 1.82
N ILE A 41 7.77 0.95 1.88
CA ILE A 41 6.71 -0.06 2.04
C ILE A 41 6.67 -1.01 0.84
N ALA A 42 6.71 -0.49 -0.39
CA ALA A 42 6.73 -1.32 -1.60
C ALA A 42 7.94 -2.26 -1.64
N LYS A 43 9.12 -1.81 -1.18
CA LYS A 43 10.31 -2.68 -1.05
C LYS A 43 10.11 -3.79 -0.02
N GLN A 44 9.44 -3.50 1.09
CA GLN A 44 9.08 -4.54 2.06
C GLN A 44 8.06 -5.53 1.49
N MET A 45 7.07 -5.04 0.74
CA MET A 45 6.14 -5.89 0.00
C MET A 45 6.90 -6.78 -1.00
N LYS A 46 7.89 -6.26 -1.72
CA LYS A 46 8.72 -7.08 -2.63
C LYS A 46 9.48 -8.18 -1.91
N LYS A 47 9.96 -7.94 -0.68
CA LYS A 47 10.66 -8.95 0.13
C LYS A 47 9.73 -10.00 0.72
N PHE A 48 8.52 -9.59 1.11
CA PHE A 48 7.53 -10.46 1.74
C PHE A 48 6.64 -11.21 0.74
N ALA A 49 6.44 -10.64 -0.45
CA ALA A 49 5.54 -11.10 -1.49
C ALA A 49 4.09 -11.33 -1.02
N PRO A 50 3.39 -10.29 -0.51
CA PRO A 50 2.02 -10.44 0.01
C PRO A 50 1.02 -10.76 -1.11
N ASP A 51 0.05 -11.62 -0.81
CA ASP A 51 -1.19 -11.75 -1.58
C ASP A 51 -2.25 -10.71 -1.16
N THR A 52 -2.19 -10.24 0.09
CA THR A 52 -3.19 -9.36 0.70
C THR A 52 -2.50 -8.30 1.53
N ILE A 53 -2.90 -7.06 1.33
CA ILE A 53 -2.44 -5.89 2.08
C ILE A 53 -3.59 -5.41 2.95
N ILE A 54 -3.36 -5.32 4.25
CA ILE A 54 -4.35 -4.83 5.22
C ILE A 54 -3.88 -3.46 5.74
N ALA A 55 -4.54 -2.39 5.31
CA ALA A 55 -4.26 -1.03 5.75
C ALA A 55 -5.19 -0.67 6.91
N ILE A 56 -4.62 -0.38 8.08
CA ILE A 56 -5.36 -0.03 9.30
C ILE A 56 -4.96 1.37 9.73
N GLY A 57 -5.91 2.30 9.78
CA GLY A 57 -5.64 3.64 10.32
C GLY A 57 -6.53 4.75 9.77
N GLY A 58 -6.02 5.98 9.83
CA GLY A 58 -6.63 7.16 9.24
C GLY A 58 -6.24 7.35 7.76
N GLY A 59 -6.61 8.50 7.18
CA GLY A 59 -6.37 8.81 5.75
C GLY A 59 -4.92 8.57 5.32
N SER A 60 -3.95 9.07 6.09
CA SER A 60 -2.52 8.91 5.78
C SER A 60 -2.06 7.46 5.63
N ALA A 61 -2.49 6.56 6.52
CA ALA A 61 -2.14 5.13 6.43
C ALA A 61 -2.82 4.46 5.23
N LEU A 62 -4.05 4.84 4.91
CA LEU A 62 -4.77 4.31 3.76
C LEU A 62 -4.13 4.79 2.45
N ASP A 63 -3.79 6.07 2.35
CA ASP A 63 -3.27 6.65 1.11
C ASP A 63 -1.86 6.16 0.80
N VAL A 64 -0.97 6.07 1.80
CA VAL A 64 0.36 5.48 1.59
C VAL A 64 0.26 4.01 1.16
N SER A 65 -0.71 3.27 1.69
CA SER A 65 -0.90 1.86 1.34
C SER A 65 -1.37 1.67 -0.11
N LYS A 66 -2.23 2.56 -0.63
CA LYS A 66 -2.63 2.55 -2.05
C LYS A 66 -1.44 2.76 -2.96
N ILE A 67 -0.68 3.83 -2.70
CA ILE A 67 0.47 4.19 -3.53
C ILE A 67 1.56 3.13 -3.45
N ALA A 68 1.84 2.60 -2.25
CA ALA A 68 2.81 1.52 -2.08
C ALA A 68 2.39 0.24 -2.83
N ARG A 69 1.12 -0.16 -2.76
CA ARG A 69 0.58 -1.29 -3.53
C ARG A 69 0.75 -1.07 -5.04
N TYR A 70 0.38 0.11 -5.52
CA TYR A 70 0.50 0.44 -6.94
C TYR A 70 1.95 0.36 -7.42
N ILE A 71 2.89 0.96 -6.67
CA ILE A 71 4.32 0.90 -6.97
C ILE A 71 4.81 -0.56 -6.96
N TYR A 72 4.41 -1.33 -5.97
CA TYR A 72 4.78 -2.75 -5.86
C TYR A 72 4.32 -3.54 -7.08
N GLU A 73 3.02 -3.52 -7.41
CA GLU A 73 2.49 -4.26 -8.57
C GLU A 73 2.98 -3.74 -9.91
N TYR A 74 3.25 -2.44 -10.02
CA TYR A 74 3.91 -1.90 -11.20
C TYR A 74 5.31 -2.50 -11.37
N SER A 75 6.10 -2.52 -10.29
CA SER A 75 7.48 -3.00 -10.29
C SER A 75 7.63 -4.49 -10.61
N LEU A 76 6.59 -5.31 -10.40
CA LEU A 76 6.63 -6.73 -10.73
C LEU A 76 6.63 -7.04 -12.24
N ASP A 77 6.32 -6.05 -13.09
CA ASP A 77 6.40 -6.17 -14.55
C ASP A 77 7.59 -5.39 -15.14
N GLN A 78 8.49 -4.91 -14.28
CA GLN A 78 9.69 -4.16 -14.67
C GLN A 78 10.94 -5.02 -14.47
N GLU A 79 12.07 -4.50 -14.95
CA GLU A 79 13.38 -5.12 -14.74
C GLU A 79 13.76 -5.19 -13.26
N ASP A 80 14.63 -6.15 -12.93
CA ASP A 80 15.19 -6.25 -11.59
C ASP A 80 15.95 -4.98 -11.20
N GLY A 81 15.74 -4.53 -9.97
CA GLY A 81 16.28 -3.26 -9.48
C GLY A 81 15.48 -2.01 -9.86
N TRP A 82 14.39 -2.11 -10.65
CA TRP A 82 13.57 -0.94 -11.01
C TRP A 82 13.07 -0.16 -9.79
N LEU A 83 12.63 -0.86 -8.74
CA LEU A 83 12.14 -0.28 -7.50
C LEU A 83 13.24 0.39 -6.65
N ASP A 84 14.51 0.10 -6.94
CA ASP A 84 15.64 0.68 -6.24
C ASP A 84 16.05 2.04 -6.77
N ILE A 85 15.65 2.36 -8.00
CA ILE A 85 15.90 3.64 -8.66
C ILE A 85 14.77 4.60 -8.31
N TYR A 86 15.09 5.65 -7.54
CA TYR A 86 14.10 6.64 -7.10
C TYR A 86 13.43 7.37 -8.28
N ASP A 87 14.21 7.72 -9.30
CA ASP A 87 13.72 8.48 -10.45
C ASP A 87 12.64 7.73 -11.23
N ASN A 88 12.79 6.41 -11.42
CA ASN A 88 11.80 5.55 -12.05
C ASN A 88 10.44 5.64 -11.35
N VAL A 89 10.44 5.57 -10.01
CA VAL A 89 9.21 5.68 -9.23
C VAL A 89 8.67 7.11 -9.28
N SER A 90 9.54 8.12 -9.25
CA SER A 90 9.12 9.52 -9.35
C SER A 90 8.41 9.81 -10.67
N GLU A 91 8.93 9.30 -11.79
CA GLU A 91 8.33 9.43 -13.12
C GLU A 91 6.96 8.77 -13.19
N LEU A 92 6.84 7.54 -12.68
CA LEU A 92 5.55 6.83 -12.59
C LEU A 92 4.50 7.68 -11.84
N ILE A 93 4.87 8.25 -10.70
CA ILE A 93 3.95 9.09 -9.91
C ILE A 93 3.61 10.39 -10.64
N LYS A 94 4.55 11.01 -11.36
CA LYS A 94 4.28 12.20 -12.18
C LYS A 94 3.27 11.90 -13.30
N GLU A 95 3.40 10.76 -13.97
CA GLU A 95 2.43 10.33 -15.00
C GLU A 95 1.04 10.12 -14.40
N LEU A 96 0.96 9.46 -13.24
CA LEU A 96 -0.30 9.34 -12.50
C LEU A 96 -0.90 10.70 -12.17
N GLN A 97 -0.10 11.64 -11.65
CA GLN A 97 -0.56 12.98 -11.32
C GLN A 97 -1.17 13.68 -12.54
N GLN A 98 -0.53 13.61 -13.71
CA GLN A 98 -1.08 14.17 -14.96
C GLN A 98 -2.47 13.61 -15.30
N LYS A 99 -2.70 12.32 -15.03
CA LYS A 99 -4.01 11.69 -15.22
C LYS A 99 -5.07 12.22 -14.26
N PHE A 100 -4.72 12.42 -12.99
CA PHE A 100 -5.68 12.85 -11.97
C PHE A 100 -5.95 14.35 -11.96
N VAL A 101 -5.10 15.17 -12.60
CA VAL A 101 -5.36 16.59 -12.85
C VAL A 101 -6.63 16.79 -13.70
N ASP A 102 -6.85 15.94 -14.70
CA ASP A 102 -8.12 15.91 -15.43
C ASP A 102 -8.52 14.46 -15.71
N ILE A 103 -9.44 13.95 -14.90
CA ILE A 103 -9.95 12.57 -14.98
C ILE A 103 -10.57 12.20 -16.34
N ARG A 104 -10.88 13.20 -17.19
CA ARG A 104 -11.42 12.98 -18.53
C ARG A 104 -10.33 12.73 -19.57
N LYS A 105 -9.08 13.13 -19.28
CA LYS A 105 -7.95 12.90 -20.18
C LYS A 105 -7.55 11.42 -20.14
N ARG A 106 -7.71 10.74 -21.29
CA ARG A 106 -7.32 9.32 -21.46
C ARG A 106 -5.89 9.13 -21.99
N ILE A 107 -5.02 10.11 -21.78
CA ILE A 107 -3.64 10.12 -22.31
C ILE A 107 -2.78 9.07 -21.59
N VAL A 108 -2.97 8.93 -20.28
CA VAL A 108 -2.21 7.96 -19.45
C VAL A 108 -3.08 6.74 -19.14
N LYS A 109 -2.55 5.54 -19.40
CA LYS A 109 -3.24 4.28 -19.06
C LYS A 109 -2.99 3.95 -17.58
N PHE A 110 -4.06 3.73 -16.83
CA PHE A 110 -3.95 3.31 -15.42
C PHE A 110 -3.95 1.79 -15.40
N LYS A 111 -2.80 1.22 -15.05
CA LYS A 111 -2.66 -0.22 -14.83
C LYS A 111 -3.46 -0.61 -13.58
N HIS A 112 -4.35 -1.57 -13.73
CA HIS A 112 -5.12 -2.08 -12.60
C HIS A 112 -4.33 -3.17 -11.88
N GLU A 113 -4.31 -3.08 -10.56
CA GLU A 113 -3.70 -4.07 -9.68
C GLU A 113 -4.52 -5.36 -9.66
N THR A 114 -3.90 -6.48 -10.00
CA THR A 114 -4.56 -7.79 -10.16
C THR A 114 -3.91 -8.88 -9.30
N ARG A 115 -2.71 -8.64 -8.77
CA ARG A 115 -1.92 -9.67 -8.06
C ARG A 115 -2.15 -9.66 -6.56
N THR A 116 -2.45 -8.50 -5.99
CA THR A 116 -2.72 -8.36 -4.56
C THR A 116 -4.14 -7.88 -4.31
N SER A 117 -4.69 -8.25 -3.16
CA SER A 117 -5.92 -7.66 -2.63
C SER A 117 -5.58 -6.54 -1.64
N LEU A 118 -6.40 -5.48 -1.59
CA LEU A 118 -6.25 -4.39 -0.64
C LEU A 118 -7.49 -4.26 0.23
N VAL A 119 -7.34 -4.52 1.52
CA VAL A 119 -8.38 -4.35 2.54
C VAL A 119 -8.04 -3.13 3.37
N MET A 120 -9.01 -2.23 3.53
CA MET A 120 -8.84 -0.98 4.27
C MET A 120 -9.82 -0.91 5.42
N THR A 121 -9.29 -0.70 6.63
CA THR A 121 -10.12 -0.48 7.80
C THR A 121 -9.81 0.89 8.39
N ARG A 122 -10.86 1.72 8.46
CA ARG A 122 -10.81 3.01 9.14
C ARG A 122 -11.56 2.88 10.44
N SER A 123 -10.89 3.20 11.56
CA SER A 123 -11.58 3.33 12.84
C SER A 123 -12.46 4.59 12.79
N LEU A 124 -13.77 4.40 12.89
CA LEU A 124 -14.70 5.51 13.11
C LEU A 124 -14.50 6.00 14.54
N LYS A 125 -14.26 7.29 14.71
CA LYS A 125 -14.27 7.91 16.03
C LYS A 125 -15.68 7.66 16.59
N ALA A 126 -15.79 6.99 17.73
CA ALA A 126 -17.08 6.84 18.39
C ALA A 126 -17.71 8.23 18.55
N PRO A 127 -19.02 8.41 18.25
CA PRO A 127 -19.68 9.68 18.53
C PRO A 127 -19.48 9.99 20.02
N SER A 128 -18.98 11.20 20.29
CA SER A 128 -18.80 11.75 21.63
C SER A 128 -20.12 11.94 22.34
#